data_AF-A0A929IQY2-F1
#
_entry.id   AF-A0A929IQY2-F1
#
_cell.length_a   1.000
_cell.length_b   1.000
_cell.length_c   1.000
_cell.angle_alpha   90.00
_cell.angle_beta   90.00
_cell.angle_gamma   90.00
#
_symmetry.space_group_name_H-M   'P 1'
#
loop_
_entity.id
_entity.type
_entity.pdbx_description
1 polymer ?
#
loop_
_entity_poly.entity_id
_entity_poly.type
_entity_poly.pdbx_seq_one_letter_code
_entity_poly.pdbx_strand_id
1 'polypeptide(L)'
;MAAIAETFTAEELEPILDRALLHRMDEHRAAGARIMLLTGTPDFIASPLARLVQADGWRGARYAVRNGIFQAALPVEHPLGLDKIRAAMALCEEAGSTLRDATA
;
A
#
# COMPACT_ATOMS: atom_id res chain seq x y z
N MET A 1 4.60 15.89 -8.58
CA MET A 1 3.72 14.69 -8.45
C MET A 1 3.30 14.43 -7.01
N ALA A 2 4.21 14.48 -6.02
CA ALA A 2 3.86 14.21 -4.62
C ALA A 2 2.67 15.05 -4.10
N ALA A 3 2.68 16.37 -4.33
CA ALA A 3 1.59 17.25 -3.91
C ALA A 3 0.22 16.87 -4.50
N ILE A 4 0.15 16.50 -5.78
CA ILE A 4 -1.10 16.10 -6.43
C ILE A 4 -1.62 14.79 -5.85
N ALA A 5 -0.73 13.83 -5.59
CA ALA A 5 -1.13 12.53 -5.05
C ALA A 5 -1.63 12.65 -3.60
N GLU A 6 -1.02 13.53 -2.80
CA GLU A 6 -1.49 13.84 -1.45
C GLU A 6 -2.87 14.51 -1.47
N THR A 7 -3.05 15.55 -2.30
CA THR A 7 -4.36 16.20 -2.47
C THR A 7 -5.42 15.22 -2.92
N PHE A 8 -5.15 14.43 -3.97
CA PHE A 8 -6.09 13.40 -4.44
C PHE A 8 -6.45 12.38 -3.35
N THR A 9 -5.46 11.95 -2.56
CA THR A 9 -5.72 10.96 -1.50
C THR A 9 -6.61 11.55 -0.40
N ALA A 10 -6.37 12.79 0.01
CA ALA A 10 -7.16 13.45 1.05
C ALA A 10 -8.56 13.86 0.56
N GLU A 11 -8.66 14.43 -0.65
CA GLU A 11 -9.91 15.02 -1.13
C GLU A 11 -10.84 14.00 -1.81
N GLU A 12 -10.28 12.98 -2.46
CA GLU A 12 -11.06 12.03 -3.26
C GLU A 12 -11.10 10.62 -2.68
N LEU A 13 -9.98 10.13 -2.10
CA LEU A 13 -9.93 8.77 -1.55
C LEU A 13 -10.44 8.70 -0.11
N GLU A 14 -10.03 9.61 0.77
CA GLU A 14 -10.45 9.61 2.19
C GLU A 14 -11.98 9.56 2.37
N PRO A 15 -12.80 10.34 1.62
CA PRO A 15 -14.25 10.34 1.84
C PRO A 15 -14.93 9.02 1.49
N ILE A 16 -14.33 8.23 0.59
CA ILE A 16 -14.88 6.97 0.09
C ILE A 16 -14.28 5.74 0.77
N LEU A 17 -13.38 5.92 1.75
CA LEU A 17 -12.84 4.80 2.52
C LEU A 17 -13.95 4.10 3.32
N ASP A 18 -13.96 2.77 3.24
CA ASP A 18 -14.90 1.95 3.99
C ASP A 18 -14.66 2.09 5.50
N ARG A 19 -15.64 2.67 6.19
CA ARG A 19 -15.58 2.91 7.64
C ARG A 19 -15.52 1.62 8.45
N ALA A 20 -16.13 0.54 7.97
CA ALA A 20 -16.04 -0.76 8.63
C ALA A 20 -14.63 -1.34 8.52
N LEU A 21 -13.97 -1.15 7.38
CA LEU A 21 -12.56 -1.54 7.20
C LEU A 21 -11.64 -0.75 8.14
N LEU A 22 -11.81 0.57 8.22
CA LEU A 22 -11.02 1.41 9.12
C LEU A 22 -11.18 0.98 10.58
N HIS A 23 -12.41 0.66 11.00
CA HIS A 23 -12.66 0.16 12.34
C HIS A 23 -11.96 -1.18 12.60
N ARG A 24 -12.02 -2.12 11.66
CA ARG A 24 -11.30 -3.41 11.77
C ARG A 24 -9.78 -3.22 11.87
N MET A 25 -9.24 -2.24 11.14
CA MET A 25 -7.82 -1.88 11.27
C MET A 25 -7.50 -1.37 12.68
N ASP A 26 -8.36 -0.55 13.27
CA ASP A 26 -8.21 -0.09 14.66
C ASP A 26 -8.24 -1.26 15.65
N GLU A 27 -9.16 -2.23 15.48
CA GLU A 27 -9.22 -3.44 16.30
C GLU A 27 -7.93 -4.27 16.21
N HIS A 28 -7.41 -4.48 14.99
CA HIS A 28 -6.15 -5.17 14.78
C HIS A 28 -4.98 -4.43 15.44
N ARG A 29 -4.89 -3.10 15.31
CA ARG A 29 -3.87 -2.29 15.99
C ARG A 29 -3.99 -2.38 17.51
N ALA A 30 -5.20 -2.33 18.06
CA ALA A 30 -5.44 -2.48 19.50
C ALA A 30 -5.03 -3.87 20.02
N ALA A 31 -5.12 -4.91 19.18
CA ALA A 31 -4.62 -6.25 19.47
C ALA A 31 -3.09 -6.40 19.32
N GLY A 32 -2.36 -5.32 18.98
CA GLY A 32 -0.91 -5.31 18.78
C GLY A 32 -0.46 -5.75 17.39
N ALA A 33 -1.37 -5.90 16.42
CA ALA A 33 -1.01 -6.19 15.05
C ALA A 33 -0.45 -4.95 14.35
N ARG A 34 0.49 -5.19 13.43
CA ARG A 34 0.97 -4.18 12.49
C ARG A 34 0.11 -4.21 11.22
N ILE A 35 -0.17 -3.06 10.65
CA ILE A 35 -0.99 -2.92 9.45
C ILE A 35 -0.09 -2.70 8.24
N MET A 36 -0.25 -3.53 7.20
CA MET A 36 0.51 -3.42 5.96
C MET A 36 -0.41 -3.16 4.77
N LEU A 37 -0.09 -2.18 3.93
CA LEU A 37 -0.85 -1.89 2.71
C LEU A 37 -0.20 -2.54 1.49
N LEU A 38 -0.86 -3.54 0.90
CA LEU A 38 -0.41 -4.20 -0.32
C LEU A 38 -1.41 -4.01 -1.47
N THR A 39 -1.02 -3.24 -2.48
CA THR A 39 -1.92 -2.82 -3.56
C THR A 39 -1.27 -2.81 -4.95
N GLY A 40 -2.06 -3.03 -6.00
CA GLY A 40 -1.65 -2.81 -7.38
C GLY A 40 -1.71 -1.33 -7.81
N THR A 41 -2.25 -0.45 -6.96
CA THR A 41 -2.28 1.00 -7.18
C THR A 41 -0.87 1.55 -7.33
N PRO A 42 -0.65 2.58 -8.18
CA PRO A 42 0.66 3.22 -8.29
C PRO A 42 1.23 3.65 -6.94
N ASP A 43 2.52 3.42 -6.74
CA ASP A 43 3.21 3.64 -5.46
C ASP A 43 3.10 5.10 -4.98
N PHE A 44 3.08 6.05 -5.91
CA PHE A 44 2.89 7.47 -5.58
C PHE A 44 1.51 7.79 -4.99
N ILE A 45 0.50 6.93 -5.17
CA ILE A 45 -0.81 6.99 -4.49
C ILE A 45 -0.83 6.05 -3.27
N ALA A 46 -0.22 4.86 -3.39
CA ALA A 46 -0.17 3.90 -2.28
C ALA A 46 0.54 4.50 -1.04
N SER A 47 1.60 5.28 -1.25
CA SER A 47 2.36 5.92 -0.17
C SER A 47 1.55 6.93 0.65
N PRO A 48 0.87 7.95 0.05
CA PRO A 48 0.01 8.84 0.81
C PRO A 48 -1.21 8.11 1.41
N LEU A 49 -1.77 7.10 0.72
CA LEU A 49 -2.85 6.29 1.29
C LEU A 49 -2.38 5.52 2.53
N ALA A 50 -1.18 4.93 2.49
CA ALA A 50 -0.58 4.24 3.63
C ALA A 50 -0.41 5.20 4.83
N ARG A 51 0.01 6.44 4.58
CA ARG A 51 0.07 7.48 5.63
C ARG A 51 -1.31 7.82 6.18
N LEU A 52 -2.29 8.03 5.30
CA LEU A 52 -3.66 8.38 5.67
C LEU A 52 -4.27 7.32 6.60
N VAL A 53 -4.10 6.03 6.28
CA VAL A 53 -4.65 4.92 7.09
C VAL A 53 -3.71 4.45 8.21
N GLN A 54 -2.56 5.12 8.38
CA GLN A 54 -1.53 4.82 9.36
C GLN A 54 -1.03 3.36 9.27
N ALA A 55 -0.73 2.90 8.06
CA ALA A 55 -0.07 1.61 7.84
C ALA A 55 1.41 1.69 8.24
N ASP A 56 1.92 0.61 8.85
CA ASP A 56 3.32 0.43 9.26
C ASP A 56 4.26 0.20 8.08
N GLY A 57 3.72 -0.22 6.93
CA GLY A 57 4.46 -0.46 5.70
C GLY A 57 3.51 -0.56 4.50
N TRP A 58 4.05 -0.36 3.30
CA TRP A 58 3.27 -0.53 2.07
C TRP A 58 4.10 -1.04 0.89
N ARG A 59 3.41 -1.62 -0.08
CA ARG A 59 3.92 -1.92 -1.42
C ARG A 59 2.84 -1.57 -2.46
N GLY A 60 3.17 -0.64 -3.34
CA GLY A 60 2.39 -0.28 -4.52
C GLY A 60 3.08 -0.70 -5.82
N ALA A 61 2.44 -0.43 -6.96
CA ALA A 61 3.04 -0.62 -8.27
C ALA A 61 4.03 0.50 -8.62
N ARG A 62 5.27 0.15 -9.00
CA ARG A 62 6.26 1.10 -9.51
C ARG A 62 6.40 0.97 -11.01
N TYR A 63 6.21 2.08 -11.71
CA TYR A 63 6.31 2.16 -13.16
C TYR A 63 7.67 2.70 -13.59
N ALA A 64 8.11 2.30 -14.78
CA ALA A 64 9.30 2.89 -15.39
C ALA A 64 9.03 4.35 -15.76
N VAL A 65 9.85 5.26 -15.23
CA VAL A 65 9.78 6.70 -15.50
C VAL A 65 11.14 7.17 -15.99
N ARG A 66 11.17 7.91 -17.10
CA ARG A 66 12.37 8.62 -17.59
C ARG A 66 12.01 10.08 -17.79
N ASN A 67 12.79 10.98 -17.19
CA ASN A 67 12.58 12.43 -17.26
C ASN A 67 11.14 12.84 -16.86
N GLY A 68 10.57 12.18 -15.84
CA GLY A 68 9.20 12.45 -15.37
C GLY A 68 8.08 11.87 -16.25
N ILE A 69 8.40 11.12 -17.30
CA ILE A 69 7.43 10.54 -18.24
C ILE A 69 7.36 9.03 -18.07
N PHE A 70 6.14 8.51 -17.90
CA PHE A 70 5.88 7.07 -17.89
C PHE A 70 6.31 6.44 -19.21
N GLN A 71 7.11 5.39 -19.11
CA GLN A 71 7.55 4.63 -20.28
C GLN A 71 6.46 3.64 -20.69
N ALA A 72 6.37 3.34 -21.99
CA ALA A 72 5.55 2.25 -22.52
C ALA A 72 6.21 0.89 -22.25
N ALA A 73 6.43 0.59 -20.97
CA ALA A 73 7.05 -0.65 -20.49
C ALA A 73 6.18 -1.26 -19.38
N LEU A 74 6.42 -2.54 -19.09
CA LEU A 74 5.84 -3.16 -17.91
C LEU A 74 6.28 -2.41 -16.64
N PRO A 75 5.46 -2.40 -15.57
CA PRO A 75 5.90 -1.85 -14.30
C PRO A 75 7.14 -2.60 -13.80
N VAL A 76 8.04 -1.86 -13.17
CA VAL A 76 9.25 -2.40 -12.53
C VAL A 76 8.88 -3.30 -11.36
N GLU A 77 7.83 -2.92 -10.62
CA GLU A 77 7.22 -3.73 -9.57
C GLU A 77 5.70 -3.64 -9.72
N HIS A 78 5.01 -4.77 -9.68
CA HIS A 78 3.55 -4.82 -9.77
C HIS A 78 3.01 -5.95 -8.89
N PRO A 79 2.42 -5.64 -7.72
CA PRO A 79 1.87 -6.65 -6.81
C PRO A 79 0.61 -7.36 -7.38
N LEU A 80 0.77 -8.19 -8.41
CA LEU A 80 -0.30 -8.93 -9.09
C LEU A 80 -0.01 -10.43 -9.11
N GLY A 81 -1.04 -11.23 -8.86
CA GLY A 81 -0.92 -12.69 -8.86
C GLY A 81 0.16 -13.16 -7.87
N LEU A 82 1.11 -13.98 -8.35
CA LEU A 82 2.19 -14.50 -7.53
C LEU A 82 3.12 -13.41 -6.98
N ASP A 83 3.26 -12.28 -7.66
CA ASP A 83 4.10 -11.17 -7.19
C ASP A 83 3.48 -10.47 -5.97
N LYS A 84 2.16 -10.60 -5.76
CA LYS A 84 1.50 -10.16 -4.51
C LYS A 84 1.98 -10.98 -3.31
N ILE A 85 2.15 -12.30 -3.48
CA ILE A 85 2.65 -13.17 -2.40
C ILE A 85 4.09 -12.79 -2.06
N ARG A 86 4.95 -12.58 -3.06
CA ARG A 86 6.35 -12.16 -2.85
C ARG A 86 6.44 -10.81 -2.13
N ALA A 87 5.63 -9.84 -2.54
CA ALA A 87 5.58 -8.53 -1.89
C ALA A 87 5.06 -8.62 -0.44
N ALA A 88 4.08 -9.49 -0.17
CA ALA A 88 3.59 -9.74 1.17
C ALA A 88 4.66 -10.40 2.06
N MET A 89 5.40 -11.38 1.53
CA MET A 89 6.54 -12.00 2.23
C MET A 89 7.59 -10.95 2.61
N ALA A 90 7.98 -10.08 1.67
CA ALA A 90 8.95 -9.02 1.93
C ALA A 90 8.47 -8.05 3.03
N LEU A 91 7.19 -7.65 3.00
CA LEU A 91 6.60 -6.81 4.05
C LEU A 91 6.60 -7.50 5.42
N CYS A 92 6.29 -8.80 5.48
CA CYS A 92 6.35 -9.58 6.71
C CYS A 92 7.80 -9.66 7.23
N GLU A 93 8.77 -9.96 6.37
CA GLU A 93 10.19 -10.06 6.74
C GLU A 93 10.72 -8.72 7.29
N GLU A 94 10.42 -7.61 6.62
CA GLU A 94 10.76 -6.26 7.09
C GLU A 94 10.12 -5.92 8.43
N ALA A 95 8.97 -6.54 8.72
CA ALA A 95 8.26 -6.38 9.98
C ALA A 95 8.73 -7.35 11.09
N GLY A 96 9.67 -8.25 10.80
CA GLY A 96 10.12 -9.30 11.72
C GLY A 96 9.10 -10.42 11.93
N SER A 97 8.26 -10.69 10.94
CA SER A 97 7.16 -11.66 10.97
C SER A 97 7.18 -12.57 9.73
N THR A 98 6.21 -13.49 9.62
CA THR A 98 6.04 -14.36 8.45
C THR A 98 4.63 -14.27 7.88
N LEU A 99 4.44 -14.73 6.64
CA LEU A 99 3.09 -14.83 6.04
C LEU A 99 2.13 -15.71 6.84
N ARG A 100 2.66 -16.68 7.61
CA ARG A 100 1.84 -17.57 8.43
C ARG A 100 1.15 -16.84 9.58
N ASP A 101 1.76 -15.74 10.02
CA ASP A 101 1.29 -14.92 11.15
C ASP A 101 0.41 -13.75 10.67
N ALA A 102 0.18 -13.64 9.36
CA ALA A 102 -0.56 -12.54 8.73
C ALA A 102 -2.01 -12.93 8.37
N THR A 103 -2.90 -11.95 8.37
CA THR A 103 -4.29 -12.06 7.89
C THR A 103 -4.63 -10.89 6.98
N ALA A 104 -5.59 -11.10 6.07
CA ALA A 104 -6.12 -10.08 5.15
C ALA A 104 -7.63 -9.88 5.36
#